data_AF-A0A069DFE1-F1
#
_entry.id   AF-A0A069DFE1-F1
#
_cell.length_a   1.000
_cell.length_b   1.000
_cell.length_c   1.000
_cell.angle_alpha   90.00
_cell.angle_beta   90.00
_cell.angle_gamma   90.00
#
_symmetry.space_group_name_H-M   'P 1'
#
loop_
_entity.id
_entity.type
_entity.pdbx_description
1 polymer ?
#
loop_
_entity_poly.entity_id
_entity_poly.type
_entity_poly.pdbx_seq_one_letter_code
_entity_poly.pdbx_strand_id
1 'polypeptide(L)'
;MAYTWQSRESKLQFKNDIVQRVCKDQISDDQCSDDQCSKDQSSNDQDGNDRGSIVVEASLVLPVFIFFIVFLIYFVQMTLFSTALQTAASETVKKISSHIYPVAIAIESAGSVDSGLGEVLPGDSAAEGLMPKLSLTDWVTEYAATLPDPIGSWASMAVSNGQEPLDHLQTSISEAVLDPVIKPLIQPVIEDTILEYDSLHVNGVDVPNLQNRSNPYFGIELTYELPIKVPFLNKSLRVQAGATERVWIGATNEEDKGTIGDSGTIGSVEIIAKPNPAYVAGQATIRAKITPGASANLSVFYKTGESTAQHVGWATADENGFVEWTWFVGTRTTPGTWPFVIETSDGARVEVRFDVVKRS
;
A
#
# COMPACT_ATOMS: atom_id res chain seq x y z
N MET A 1 -27.09 30.74 35.87
CA MET A 1 -28.25 30.29 35.07
C MET A 1 -28.03 28.83 34.72
N ALA A 2 -28.80 27.97 35.36
CA ALA A 2 -28.74 26.51 35.23
C ALA A 2 -29.93 26.04 34.40
N TYR A 3 -29.70 25.12 33.46
CA TYR A 3 -30.71 24.25 32.85
C TYR A 3 -29.98 22.93 32.51
N THR A 4 -29.98 21.93 33.38
CA THR A 4 -30.98 20.86 33.58
C THR A 4 -31.09 19.88 32.41
N TRP A 5 -30.46 18.73 32.63
CA TRP A 5 -30.69 17.44 31.99
C TRP A 5 -32.12 16.94 32.24
N GLN A 6 -32.80 16.41 31.22
CA GLN A 6 -34.07 15.72 31.41
C GLN A 6 -34.25 14.50 30.49
N SER A 7 -34.21 13.34 31.16
CA SER A 7 -35.10 12.17 31.03
C SER A 7 -35.29 11.50 29.66
N ARG A 8 -34.74 10.29 29.56
CA ARG A 8 -35.13 9.27 28.56
C ARG A 8 -35.39 7.92 29.24
N GLU A 9 -36.18 7.93 30.31
CA GLU A 9 -36.72 6.73 30.97
C GLU A 9 -38.22 6.60 30.67
N SER A 10 -38.60 6.06 29.51
CA SER A 10 -40.02 5.80 29.22
C SER A 10 -40.27 4.62 28.28
N LYS A 11 -39.32 3.69 28.13
CA LYS A 11 -39.48 2.53 27.23
C LYS A 11 -39.43 1.14 27.88
N LEU A 12 -39.44 1.04 29.20
CA LEU A 12 -39.35 -0.24 29.92
C LEU A 12 -40.62 -0.70 30.66
N GLN A 13 -41.73 0.05 30.57
CA GLN A 13 -42.97 -0.28 31.29
C GLN A 13 -44.09 -0.89 30.41
N PHE A 14 -43.89 -1.08 29.10
CA PHE A 14 -44.97 -1.53 28.20
C PHE A 14 -44.91 -3.01 27.76
N LYS A 15 -44.04 -3.84 28.36
CA LYS A 15 -43.82 -5.22 27.90
C LYS A 15 -44.22 -6.34 28.87
N ASN A 16 -44.78 -6.00 30.03
CA ASN A 16 -45.17 -6.99 31.05
C ASN A 16 -46.68 -7.27 31.16
N ASP A 17 -47.53 -6.64 30.34
CA ASP A 17 -49.00 -6.73 30.50
C ASP A 17 -49.70 -7.66 29.49
N ILE A 18 -48.95 -8.39 28.67
CA ILE A 18 -49.51 -9.30 27.64
C ILE A 18 -49.49 -10.77 28.06
N VAL A 19 -48.78 -11.14 29.14
CA VAL A 19 -48.56 -12.56 29.50
C VAL A 19 -49.57 -13.11 30.53
N GLN A 20 -50.47 -12.30 31.10
CA GLN A 20 -51.34 -12.73 32.21
C GLN A 20 -52.83 -12.89 31.88
N ARG A 21 -53.24 -12.96 30.60
CA ARG A 21 -54.67 -13.01 30.21
C ARG A 21 -55.14 -14.21 29.39
N VAL A 22 -54.40 -15.33 29.37
CA VAL A 22 -54.81 -16.53 28.58
C VAL A 22 -55.09 -17.78 29.42
N CYS A 23 -55.00 -17.72 30.76
CA CYS A 23 -55.27 -18.89 31.60
C CYS A 23 -56.44 -18.66 32.55
N LYS A 24 -57.63 -18.40 32.00
CA LYS A 24 -58.89 -18.64 32.71
C LYS A 24 -60.04 -18.57 31.71
N ASP A 25 -60.39 -19.73 31.15
CA ASP A 25 -61.78 -20.16 31.01
C ASP A 25 -61.83 -21.52 30.32
N GLN A 26 -62.85 -22.29 30.70
CA GLN A 26 -63.43 -23.41 29.95
C GLN A 26 -62.73 -24.78 30.05
N ILE A 27 -63.18 -25.65 30.97
CA ILE A 27 -64.26 -26.64 30.72
C ILE A 27 -64.24 -27.73 31.80
N SER A 28 -65.40 -27.89 32.43
CA SER A 28 -65.79 -29.02 33.28
C SER A 28 -66.22 -30.23 32.43
N ASP A 29 -66.25 -31.38 33.10
CA ASP A 29 -67.03 -32.59 32.78
C ASP A 29 -66.48 -33.50 31.67
N ASP A 30 -65.93 -34.65 32.08
CA ASP A 30 -66.67 -35.93 31.94
C ASP A 30 -65.94 -37.08 32.64
N GLN A 31 -66.69 -37.79 33.49
CA GLN A 31 -66.38 -39.11 34.02
C GLN A 31 -66.79 -40.16 32.98
N CYS A 32 -65.92 -41.12 32.67
CA CYS A 32 -66.36 -42.43 32.19
C CYS A 32 -65.38 -43.52 32.67
N SER A 33 -65.94 -44.52 33.35
CA SER A 33 -65.27 -45.73 33.83
C SER A 33 -64.99 -46.73 32.71
N ASP A 34 -64.07 -47.65 33.00
CA ASP A 34 -64.12 -49.11 32.75
C ASP A 34 -62.83 -49.68 32.13
N ASP A 35 -62.16 -50.52 32.93
CA ASP A 35 -61.76 -51.90 32.62
C ASP A 35 -61.28 -52.24 31.19
N GLN A 36 -59.97 -52.53 31.04
CA GLN A 36 -59.45 -53.89 30.73
C GLN A 36 -58.01 -53.91 30.14
N CYS A 37 -57.19 -54.71 30.82
CA CYS A 37 -56.43 -55.84 30.27
C CYS A 37 -55.38 -55.61 29.15
N SER A 38 -54.11 -55.57 29.58
CA SER A 38 -53.02 -56.48 29.18
C SER A 38 -53.14 -57.21 27.83
N LYS A 39 -52.35 -56.75 26.84
CA LYS A 39 -51.68 -57.44 25.70
C LYS A 39 -51.30 -56.31 24.72
N ASP A 40 -50.10 -56.15 24.19
CA ASP A 40 -49.03 -57.07 23.87
C ASP A 40 -47.66 -56.39 24.06
N GLN A 41 -46.68 -57.15 24.53
CA GLN A 41 -45.28 -56.86 24.27
C GLN A 41 -44.97 -57.10 22.80
N SER A 42 -44.01 -56.33 22.29
CA SER A 42 -43.24 -56.53 21.05
C SER A 42 -43.75 -55.81 19.80
N SER A 43 -43.49 -54.50 19.71
CA SER A 43 -43.15 -53.89 18.42
C SER A 43 -42.10 -52.79 18.60
N ASN A 44 -40.85 -53.17 18.36
CA ASN A 44 -39.71 -52.34 17.95
C ASN A 44 -39.50 -50.99 18.66
N ASP A 45 -38.77 -51.00 19.78
CA ASP A 45 -37.97 -49.86 20.24
C ASP A 45 -36.75 -49.64 19.32
N GLN A 46 -36.99 -49.25 18.06
CA GLN A 46 -35.95 -48.88 17.10
C GLN A 46 -36.04 -47.44 16.61
N ASP A 47 -36.88 -46.59 17.22
CA ASP A 47 -37.20 -45.24 16.70
C ASP A 47 -36.65 -44.09 17.57
N GLY A 48 -35.79 -44.40 18.55
CA GLY A 48 -35.17 -43.40 19.44
C GLY A 48 -33.87 -42.79 18.92
N ASN A 49 -33.19 -43.45 17.96
CA ASN A 49 -31.84 -43.06 17.57
C ASN A 49 -31.81 -42.01 16.44
N ASP A 50 -32.80 -42.01 15.55
CA ASP A 50 -32.83 -41.10 14.39
C ASP A 50 -33.23 -39.66 14.78
N ARG A 51 -34.01 -39.51 15.86
CA ARG A 51 -34.44 -38.20 16.38
C ARG A 51 -33.29 -37.40 17.03
N GLY A 52 -32.29 -38.07 17.58
CA GLY A 52 -31.09 -37.42 18.13
C GLY A 52 -30.16 -36.90 17.03
N SER A 53 -30.04 -37.62 15.91
CA SER A 53 -29.16 -37.27 14.79
C SER A 53 -29.54 -35.94 14.13
N ILE A 54 -30.84 -35.70 13.90
CA ILE A 54 -31.35 -34.46 13.29
C ILE A 54 -31.01 -33.22 14.12
N VAL A 55 -31.05 -33.33 15.45
CA VAL A 55 -30.72 -32.21 16.35
C VAL A 55 -29.22 -31.93 16.34
N VAL A 56 -28.40 -32.99 16.31
CA VAL A 56 -26.94 -32.85 16.25
C VAL A 56 -26.50 -32.26 14.89
N GLU A 57 -27.06 -32.73 13.78
CA GLU A 57 -26.81 -32.16 12.46
C GLU A 57 -27.23 -30.69 12.39
N ALA A 58 -28.43 -30.35 12.85
CA ALA A 58 -28.90 -28.96 12.88
C ALA A 58 -28.04 -28.06 13.79
N SER A 59 -27.54 -28.60 14.91
CA SER A 59 -26.66 -27.88 15.84
C SER A 59 -25.27 -27.60 15.29
N LEU A 60 -24.81 -28.38 14.31
CA LEU A 60 -23.52 -28.17 13.63
C LEU A 60 -23.69 -27.27 12.39
N VAL A 61 -24.81 -27.42 11.67
CA VAL A 61 -25.10 -26.61 10.47
C VAL A 61 -25.31 -25.14 10.81
N LEU A 62 -26.05 -24.81 11.88
CA LEU A 62 -26.38 -23.43 12.22
C LEU A 62 -25.15 -22.55 12.53
N PRO A 63 -24.19 -22.97 13.38
CA PRO A 63 -22.95 -22.22 13.57
C PRO A 63 -22.17 -22.05 12.27
N VAL A 64 -22.00 -23.11 11.48
CA VAL A 64 -21.27 -23.04 10.19
C VAL A 64 -21.93 -22.07 9.21
N PHE A 65 -23.26 -22.03 9.19
CA PHE A 65 -24.01 -21.07 8.37
C PHE A 65 -23.78 -19.62 8.83
N ILE A 66 -23.78 -19.36 10.15
CA ILE A 66 -23.45 -18.05 10.70
C ILE A 66 -22.00 -17.67 10.36
N PHE A 67 -21.05 -18.60 10.47
CA PHE A 67 -19.66 -18.40 10.04
C PHE A 67 -19.58 -17.98 8.57
N PHE A 68 -20.35 -18.63 7.69
CA PHE A 68 -20.37 -18.29 6.27
C PHE A 68 -20.94 -16.89 6.01
N ILE A 69 -22.05 -16.53 6.65
CA ILE A 69 -22.62 -15.17 6.53
C ILE A 69 -21.63 -14.13 7.03
N VAL A 70 -21.06 -14.34 8.21
CA VAL A 70 -20.08 -13.42 8.80
C VAL A 70 -18.87 -13.28 7.87
N PHE A 71 -18.34 -14.39 7.35
CA PHE A 71 -17.25 -14.38 6.37
C PHE A 71 -17.60 -13.57 5.11
N LEU A 72 -18.82 -13.69 4.59
CA LEU A 72 -19.27 -12.91 3.43
C LEU A 72 -19.34 -11.41 3.75
N ILE A 73 -19.85 -11.03 4.93
CA ILE A 73 -19.87 -9.65 5.40
C ILE A 73 -18.43 -9.10 5.49
N TYR A 74 -17.49 -9.88 6.04
CA TYR A 74 -16.07 -9.50 6.09
C TYR A 74 -15.47 -9.32 4.70
N PHE A 75 -15.77 -10.20 3.75
CA PHE A 75 -15.27 -10.10 2.39
C PHE A 75 -15.74 -8.80 1.73
N VAL A 76 -17.04 -8.49 1.84
CA VAL A 76 -17.61 -7.24 1.31
C VAL A 76 -16.94 -6.03 1.98
N GLN A 77 -16.85 -6.00 3.31
CA GLN A 77 -16.22 -4.89 4.02
C GLN A 77 -14.74 -4.70 3.61
N MET A 78 -13.96 -5.79 3.54
CA MET A 78 -12.58 -5.75 3.08
C MET A 78 -12.46 -5.11 1.69
N THR A 79 -13.35 -5.47 0.75
CA THR A 79 -13.32 -4.86 -0.59
C THR A 79 -13.66 -3.38 -0.59
N LEU A 80 -14.63 -2.95 0.23
CA LEU A 80 -14.97 -1.53 0.35
C LEU A 80 -13.79 -0.71 0.90
N PHE A 81 -13.15 -1.17 1.98
CA PHE A 81 -11.98 -0.50 2.56
C PHE A 81 -10.79 -0.50 1.60
N SER A 82 -10.51 -1.64 0.95
CA SER A 82 -9.41 -1.73 -0.03
C SER A 82 -9.61 -0.79 -1.22
N THR A 83 -10.84 -0.66 -1.71
CA THR A 83 -11.16 0.22 -2.85
C THR A 83 -11.06 1.68 -2.44
N ALA A 84 -11.63 2.05 -1.29
CA ALA A 84 -11.52 3.40 -0.76
C ALA A 84 -10.05 3.80 -0.53
N LEU A 85 -9.23 2.90 0.02
CA LEU A 85 -7.81 3.15 0.27
C LEU A 85 -7.03 3.35 -1.02
N GLN A 86 -7.31 2.54 -2.05
CA GLN A 86 -6.65 2.69 -3.36
C GLN A 86 -7.08 3.97 -4.08
N THR A 87 -8.35 4.37 -4.00
CA THR A 87 -8.82 5.65 -4.52
C THR A 87 -8.17 6.82 -3.78
N ALA A 88 -8.08 6.74 -2.44
CA ALA A 88 -7.44 7.77 -1.63
C ALA A 88 -5.96 7.93 -1.98
N ALA A 89 -5.25 6.82 -2.17
CA ALA A 89 -3.86 6.82 -2.60
C ALA A 89 -3.70 7.50 -3.97
N SER A 90 -4.47 7.06 -4.97
CA SER A 90 -4.37 7.57 -6.35
C SER A 90 -4.72 9.05 -6.48
N GLU A 91 -5.82 9.50 -5.88
CA GLU A 91 -6.23 10.93 -5.95
C GLU A 91 -5.24 11.83 -5.22
N THR A 92 -4.68 11.38 -4.09
CA THR A 92 -3.66 12.15 -3.36
C THR A 92 -2.39 12.30 -4.18
N VAL A 93 -1.88 11.19 -4.74
CA VAL A 93 -0.67 11.19 -5.56
C VAL A 93 -0.85 12.08 -6.80
N LYS A 94 -2.01 12.03 -7.46
CA LYS A 94 -2.33 12.88 -8.61
C LYS A 94 -2.37 14.37 -8.24
N LYS A 95 -2.96 14.70 -7.09
CA LYS A 95 -2.98 16.07 -6.57
C LYS A 95 -1.58 16.58 -6.26
N ILE A 96 -0.75 15.79 -5.60
CA ILE A 96 0.65 16.14 -5.29
C ILE A 96 1.45 16.33 -6.58
N SER A 97 1.34 15.39 -7.51
CA SER A 97 2.09 15.40 -8.78
C SER A 97 1.74 16.61 -9.65
N SER A 98 0.53 17.15 -9.51
CA SER A 98 0.11 18.37 -10.22
C SER A 98 0.75 19.65 -9.65
N HIS A 99 1.15 19.66 -8.37
CA HIS A 99 1.64 20.84 -7.67
C HIS A 99 3.15 20.83 -7.37
N ILE A 100 3.86 19.78 -7.75
CA ILE A 100 5.31 19.66 -7.52
C ILE A 100 6.16 20.36 -8.61
N TYR A 101 5.60 20.68 -9.77
CA TYR A 101 6.33 21.38 -10.85
C TYR A 101 6.94 22.73 -10.42
N PRO A 102 6.21 23.63 -9.73
CA PRO A 102 6.79 24.88 -9.23
C PRO A 102 7.93 24.65 -8.23
N VAL A 103 7.88 23.57 -7.45
CA VAL A 103 8.96 23.17 -6.54
C VAL A 103 10.20 22.78 -7.33
N ALA A 104 10.04 22.03 -8.42
CA ALA A 104 11.16 21.65 -9.30
C ALA A 104 11.88 22.89 -9.89
N ILE A 105 11.11 23.88 -10.35
CA ILE A 105 11.67 25.14 -10.85
C ILE A 105 12.41 25.90 -9.74
N ALA A 106 11.87 25.92 -8.52
CA ALA A 106 12.51 26.58 -7.39
C ALA A 106 13.90 25.98 -7.09
N ILE A 107 14.01 24.65 -7.08
CA ILE A 107 15.26 23.93 -6.85
C ILE A 107 16.28 24.22 -7.95
N GLU A 108 15.85 24.24 -9.22
CA GLU A 108 16.71 24.61 -10.35
C GLU A 108 17.25 26.04 -10.21
N SER A 109 16.39 26.98 -9.80
CA SER A 109 16.80 28.36 -9.58
C SER A 109 17.83 28.47 -8.45
N ALA A 110 17.66 27.72 -7.36
CA ALA A 110 18.56 27.72 -6.21
C ALA A 110 19.92 27.06 -6.53
N GLY A 111 19.93 25.93 -7.24
CA GLY A 111 21.17 25.27 -7.68
C GLY A 111 22.03 26.13 -8.61
N SER A 112 21.38 27.02 -9.38
CA SER A 112 22.09 27.99 -10.25
C SER A 112 22.72 29.17 -9.51
N VAL A 113 22.43 29.35 -8.21
CA VAL A 113 22.99 30.43 -7.38
C VAL A 113 24.26 29.98 -6.65
N ASP A 114 24.37 28.69 -6.29
CA ASP A 114 25.57 28.12 -5.65
C ASP A 114 26.69 27.83 -6.66
N SER A 115 26.33 27.56 -7.93
CA SER A 115 27.27 27.55 -9.03
C SER A 115 27.64 28.99 -9.41
N GLY A 116 28.68 29.54 -8.78
CA GLY A 116 29.33 30.80 -9.13
C GLY A 116 30.00 30.80 -10.52
N LEU A 117 29.32 30.30 -11.54
CA LEU A 117 29.74 30.24 -12.94
C LEU A 117 28.72 30.98 -13.79
N GLY A 118 28.86 32.31 -13.79
CA GLY A 118 28.51 33.09 -14.97
C GLY A 118 29.49 32.78 -16.09
N GLU A 119 29.36 31.60 -16.71
CA GLU A 119 30.06 31.29 -17.95
C GLU A 119 29.06 31.34 -19.10
N VAL A 120 29.03 32.50 -19.74
CA VAL A 120 28.29 32.77 -20.97
C VAL A 120 28.93 31.92 -22.07
N LEU A 121 28.28 30.80 -22.42
CA LEU A 121 28.55 30.09 -23.67
C LEU A 121 28.21 31.03 -24.85
N PRO A 122 29.17 31.35 -25.74
CA PRO A 122 28.90 32.20 -26.88
C PRO A 122 28.34 31.31 -28.00
N GLY A 123 27.02 31.32 -28.22
CA GLY A 123 26.50 30.58 -29.36
C GLY A 123 25.00 30.38 -29.48
N ASP A 124 24.18 30.69 -28.48
CA ASP A 124 22.73 30.61 -28.65
C ASP A 124 22.06 31.98 -28.56
N SER A 125 21.24 32.24 -29.56
CA SER A 125 20.87 33.57 -29.99
C SER A 125 19.82 34.18 -29.06
N ALA A 126 20.05 35.43 -28.68
CA ALA A 126 19.15 36.25 -27.90
C ALA A 126 17.74 36.30 -28.51
N ALA A 127 16.78 35.75 -27.78
CA ALA A 127 15.65 36.48 -27.18
C ALA A 127 14.41 35.59 -27.14
N GLU A 128 14.17 34.91 -26.01
CA GLU A 128 12.83 34.79 -25.42
C GLU A 128 12.97 34.62 -23.89
N GLY A 129 12.65 35.68 -23.15
CA GLY A 129 12.22 35.58 -21.75
C GLY A 129 13.28 35.28 -20.69
N LEU A 130 14.34 36.09 -20.58
CA LEU A 130 15.08 36.19 -19.31
C LEU A 130 14.18 36.87 -18.27
N MET A 131 13.28 36.10 -17.65
CA MET A 131 12.67 36.54 -16.41
C MET A 131 13.80 36.80 -15.42
N PRO A 132 13.87 37.98 -14.77
CA PRO A 132 14.83 38.21 -13.70
C PRO A 132 14.71 37.06 -12.71
N LYS A 133 15.80 36.34 -12.40
CA LYS A 133 15.72 35.19 -11.46
C LYS A 133 15.07 35.55 -10.12
N LEU A 134 15.18 36.82 -9.70
CA LEU A 134 14.48 37.41 -8.55
C LEU A 134 12.95 37.39 -8.70
N SER A 135 12.41 37.60 -9.90
CA SER A 135 10.96 37.50 -10.13
C SER A 135 10.45 36.07 -10.05
N LEU A 136 11.29 35.08 -10.35
CA LEU A 136 10.90 33.67 -10.29
C LEU A 136 10.84 33.18 -8.84
N THR A 137 11.81 33.57 -8.01
CA THR A 137 11.76 33.28 -6.57
C THR A 137 10.59 33.98 -5.90
N ASP A 138 10.34 35.26 -6.22
CA ASP A 138 9.21 36.01 -5.69
C ASP A 138 7.88 35.36 -6.10
N TRP A 139 7.75 34.95 -7.37
CA TRP A 139 6.58 34.22 -7.86
C TRP A 139 6.39 32.87 -7.14
N VAL A 140 7.45 32.09 -6.95
CA VAL A 140 7.37 30.82 -6.22
C VAL A 140 6.92 31.07 -4.78
N THR A 141 7.40 32.11 -4.11
CA THR A 141 6.99 32.40 -2.73
C THR A 141 5.51 32.81 -2.63
N GLU A 142 5.02 33.62 -3.57
CA GLU A 142 3.60 34.00 -3.63
C GLU A 142 2.72 32.79 -3.96
N TYR A 143 3.16 31.93 -4.89
CA TYR A 143 2.44 30.70 -5.22
C TYR A 143 2.46 29.69 -4.06
N ALA A 144 3.60 29.51 -3.40
CA ALA A 144 3.75 28.64 -2.23
C ALA A 144 2.81 29.03 -1.09
N ALA A 145 2.55 30.33 -0.89
CA ALA A 145 1.60 30.83 0.10
C ALA A 145 0.13 30.47 -0.21
N THR A 146 -0.18 30.15 -1.47
CA THR A 146 -1.54 29.74 -1.90
C THR A 146 -1.74 28.22 -1.94
N LEU A 147 -0.65 27.45 -1.85
CA LEU A 147 -0.70 26.00 -1.84
C LEU A 147 -1.12 25.45 -0.48
N PRO A 148 -1.87 24.33 -0.44
CA PRO A 148 -2.16 23.65 0.82
C PRO A 148 -0.87 23.11 1.43
N ASP A 149 -0.79 23.16 2.77
CA ASP A 149 0.25 22.46 3.50
C ASP A 149 0.15 20.94 3.29
N PRO A 150 1.29 20.23 3.22
CA PRO A 150 2.69 20.67 3.35
C PRO A 150 3.34 21.15 2.02
N ILE A 151 2.64 21.14 0.88
CA ILE A 151 3.25 21.42 -0.43
C ILE A 151 3.80 22.85 -0.48
N GLY A 152 3.08 23.82 0.10
CA GLY A 152 3.57 25.19 0.26
C GLY A 152 4.84 25.28 1.10
N SER A 153 4.93 24.48 2.18
CA SER A 153 6.13 24.40 3.01
C SER A 153 7.32 23.81 2.23
N TRP A 154 7.09 22.78 1.41
CA TRP A 154 8.14 22.21 0.56
C TRP A 154 8.61 23.22 -0.49
N ALA A 155 7.67 23.93 -1.14
CA ALA A 155 8.00 24.95 -2.13
C ALA A 155 8.85 26.08 -1.54
N SER A 156 8.49 26.56 -0.35
CA SER A 156 9.26 27.61 0.34
C SER A 156 10.62 27.12 0.86
N MET A 157 10.71 25.90 1.40
CA MET A 157 11.99 25.30 1.81
C MET A 157 12.89 25.01 0.62
N ALA A 158 12.33 24.62 -0.52
CA ALA A 158 13.08 24.29 -1.73
C ALA A 158 13.85 25.49 -2.31
N VAL A 159 13.34 26.70 -2.12
CA VAL A 159 14.04 27.94 -2.49
C VAL A 159 15.35 28.11 -1.70
N SER A 160 15.38 27.66 -0.43
CA SER A 160 16.52 27.87 0.47
C SER A 160 17.45 26.66 0.57
N ASN A 161 16.88 25.45 0.61
CA ASN A 161 17.57 24.20 0.95
C ASN A 161 17.57 23.20 -0.22
N GLY A 162 17.08 23.58 -1.41
CA GLY A 162 17.04 22.69 -2.57
C GLY A 162 16.16 21.45 -2.34
N GLN A 163 16.68 20.25 -2.62
CA GLN A 163 15.92 18.99 -2.52
C GLN A 163 15.97 18.33 -1.13
N GLU A 164 16.74 18.87 -0.18
CA GLU A 164 16.82 18.32 1.19
C GLU A 164 15.47 17.95 1.82
N PRO A 165 14.41 18.80 1.79
CA PRO A 165 13.12 18.45 2.40
C PRO A 165 12.46 17.22 1.75
N LEU A 166 12.71 16.97 0.47
CA LEU A 166 12.17 15.83 -0.28
C LEU A 166 12.99 14.56 -0.01
N ASP A 167 14.31 14.69 0.09
CA ASP A 167 15.22 13.57 0.43
C ASP A 167 14.99 13.08 1.87
N HIS A 168 14.64 14.00 2.79
CA HIS A 168 14.22 13.64 4.15
C HIS A 168 12.95 12.79 4.19
N LEU A 169 12.00 12.99 3.27
CA LEU A 169 10.80 12.16 3.19
C LEU A 169 11.11 10.76 2.67
N GLN A 170 11.97 10.65 1.66
CA GLN A 170 12.37 9.36 1.10
C GLN A 170 13.19 8.52 2.10
N THR A 171 14.05 9.17 2.88
CA THR A 171 14.87 8.49 3.90
C THR A 171 14.12 8.21 5.21
N SER A 172 12.94 8.80 5.38
CA SER A 172 12.10 8.58 6.55
C SER A 172 11.29 7.29 6.40
N ILE A 173 11.56 6.33 7.28
CA ILE A 173 10.84 5.04 7.33
C ILE A 173 9.73 5.06 8.42
N SER A 174 9.71 6.08 9.27
CA SER A 174 8.80 6.12 10.41
C SER A 174 7.47 6.79 10.06
N GLU A 175 6.36 6.08 10.30
CA GLU A 175 4.98 6.58 10.26
C GLU A 175 4.84 7.89 11.05
N ALA A 176 5.49 8.03 12.20
CA ALA A 176 5.42 9.24 13.04
C ALA A 176 5.94 10.53 12.36
N VAL A 177 6.77 10.41 11.33
CA VAL A 177 7.30 11.55 10.54
C VAL A 177 6.52 11.72 9.24
N LEU A 178 6.11 10.61 8.61
CA LEU A 178 5.36 10.64 7.35
C LEU A 178 3.89 11.01 7.56
N ASP A 179 3.26 10.55 8.63
CA ASP A 179 1.87 10.80 8.97
C ASP A 179 1.53 12.30 9.07
N PRO A 180 2.22 13.13 9.88
CA PRO A 180 1.86 14.55 10.01
C PRO A 180 2.07 15.34 8.71
N VAL A 181 2.92 14.85 7.81
CA VAL A 181 3.21 15.52 6.54
C VAL A 181 2.22 15.10 5.46
N ILE A 182 2.00 13.81 5.29
CA ILE A 182 1.22 13.28 4.17
C ILE A 182 -0.27 13.17 4.50
N LYS A 183 -0.66 12.84 5.74
CA LYS A 183 -2.09 12.68 6.10
C LYS A 183 -2.95 13.92 5.84
N PRO A 184 -2.50 15.17 6.10
CA PRO A 184 -3.29 16.36 5.75
C PRO A 184 -3.67 16.44 4.27
N LEU A 185 -2.83 15.89 3.37
CA LEU A 185 -3.11 15.85 1.94
C LEU A 185 -4.15 14.79 1.57
N ILE A 186 -4.20 13.70 2.34
CA ILE A 186 -5.17 12.62 2.15
C ILE A 186 -6.52 12.96 2.81
N GLN A 187 -6.52 13.79 3.87
CA GLN A 187 -7.72 14.21 4.61
C GLN A 187 -8.89 14.62 3.71
N PRO A 188 -8.74 15.58 2.76
CA PRO A 188 -9.87 16.00 1.91
C PRO A 188 -10.40 14.88 1.01
N VAL A 189 -9.61 13.84 0.76
CA VAL A 189 -10.04 12.67 -0.03
C VAL A 189 -10.72 11.63 0.86
N ILE A 190 -10.35 11.56 2.14
CA ILE A 190 -10.91 10.62 3.12
C ILE A 190 -12.28 11.07 3.61
N GLU A 191 -12.53 12.37 3.73
CA GLU A 191 -13.78 12.93 4.30
C GLU A 191 -15.06 12.41 3.61
N ASP A 192 -14.97 12.06 2.32
CA ASP A 192 -16.09 11.50 1.54
C ASP A 192 -16.13 9.95 1.53
N THR A 193 -15.26 9.28 2.29
CA THR A 193 -15.10 7.82 2.27
C THR A 193 -15.39 7.18 3.63
N ILE A 194 -15.41 5.84 3.66
CA ILE A 194 -15.59 5.05 4.88
C ILE A 194 -14.31 4.94 5.75
N LEU A 195 -13.21 5.56 5.32
CA LEU A 195 -11.92 5.45 6.00
C LEU A 195 -11.86 6.39 7.20
N GLU A 196 -11.30 5.91 8.30
CA GLU A 196 -11.00 6.74 9.47
C GLU A 196 -9.59 7.33 9.36
N TYR A 197 -9.46 8.62 9.63
CA TYR A 197 -8.19 9.34 9.55
C TYR A 197 -7.12 8.76 10.49
N ASP A 198 -7.52 8.36 11.70
CA ASP A 198 -6.61 7.88 12.74
C ASP A 198 -6.09 6.46 12.46
N SER A 199 -6.89 5.65 11.76
CA SER A 199 -6.59 4.24 11.45
C SER A 199 -5.75 4.06 10.16
N LEU A 200 -5.45 5.18 9.48
CA LEU A 200 -4.58 5.22 8.31
C LEU A 200 -3.15 5.52 8.73
N HIS A 201 -2.17 4.89 8.08
CA HIS A 201 -0.74 5.12 8.31
C HIS A 201 0.02 5.17 6.99
N VAL A 202 1.06 6.00 6.92
CA VAL A 202 1.92 6.13 5.74
C VAL A 202 3.19 5.33 5.97
N ASN A 203 3.37 4.25 5.21
CA ASN A 203 4.48 3.32 5.38
C ASN A 203 5.71 3.72 4.54
N GLY A 204 5.50 4.43 3.43
CA GLY A 204 6.58 4.87 2.56
C GLY A 204 6.12 5.87 1.50
N VAL A 205 7.07 6.65 1.00
CA VAL A 205 6.88 7.62 -0.07
C VAL A 205 8.05 7.48 -1.05
N ASP A 206 7.73 7.40 -2.34
CA ASP A 206 8.70 7.49 -3.42
C ASP A 206 8.70 8.92 -3.97
N VAL A 207 9.88 9.53 -4.05
CA VAL A 207 10.05 10.95 -4.33
C VAL A 207 10.96 11.10 -5.55
N PRO A 208 10.58 11.92 -6.55
CA PRO A 208 11.38 12.09 -7.75
C PRO A 208 12.67 12.85 -7.47
N ASN A 209 13.74 12.56 -8.23
CA ASN A 209 14.96 13.35 -8.18
C ASN A 209 14.82 14.58 -9.09
N LEU A 210 14.66 15.74 -8.45
CA LEU A 210 14.39 17.01 -9.12
C LEU A 210 15.68 17.68 -9.63
N GLN A 211 16.83 17.39 -9.03
CA GLN A 211 18.15 17.92 -9.43
C GLN A 211 18.64 17.32 -10.75
N ASN A 212 18.64 15.99 -10.83
CA ASN A 212 19.14 15.25 -12.00
C ASN A 212 18.04 14.93 -13.03
N ARG A 213 16.81 15.40 -12.77
CA ARG A 213 15.59 15.11 -13.54
C ARG A 213 15.54 13.64 -13.95
N SER A 214 15.68 12.75 -12.97
CA SER A 214 15.71 11.30 -13.16
C SER A 214 14.68 10.65 -12.24
N ASN A 215 13.99 9.60 -12.70
CA ASN A 215 12.86 8.97 -11.99
C ASN A 215 11.75 9.99 -11.66
N PRO A 216 10.99 10.49 -12.66
CA PRO A 216 9.95 11.51 -12.50
C PRO A 216 8.66 10.89 -11.95
N TYR A 217 8.74 10.02 -10.96
CA TYR A 217 7.59 9.33 -10.36
C TYR A 217 7.48 9.71 -8.90
N PHE A 218 6.26 10.03 -8.47
CA PHE A 218 5.93 10.21 -7.07
C PHE A 218 4.97 9.11 -6.65
N GLY A 219 5.27 8.42 -5.55
CA GLY A 219 4.45 7.32 -5.06
C GLY A 219 4.21 7.40 -3.57
N ILE A 220 3.08 6.87 -3.11
CA ILE A 220 2.81 6.70 -1.68
C ILE A 220 2.33 5.28 -1.40
N GLU A 221 2.76 4.73 -0.27
CA GLU A 221 2.29 3.46 0.27
C GLU A 221 1.52 3.71 1.56
N LEU A 222 0.23 3.40 1.54
CA LEU A 222 -0.69 3.56 2.65
C LEU A 222 -1.03 2.21 3.27
N THR A 223 -1.07 2.17 4.60
CA THR A 223 -1.55 1.03 5.39
C THR A 223 -2.77 1.47 6.18
N TYR A 224 -3.82 0.66 6.18
CA TYR A 224 -5.04 0.91 6.94
C TYR A 224 -5.31 -0.24 7.91
N GLU A 225 -5.51 0.07 9.19
CA GLU A 225 -5.92 -0.92 10.19
C GLU A 225 -7.44 -1.03 10.22
N LEU A 226 -7.96 -2.24 9.95
CA LEU A 226 -9.40 -2.45 9.97
C LEU A 226 -9.93 -2.43 11.41
N PRO A 227 -11.00 -1.66 11.71
CA PRO A 227 -11.55 -1.56 13.06
C PRO A 227 -12.22 -2.86 13.55
N ILE A 228 -12.36 -3.84 12.65
CA ILE A 228 -13.12 -5.05 12.88
C ILE A 228 -12.16 -6.22 13.12
N LYS A 229 -12.20 -6.76 14.34
CA LYS A 229 -11.39 -7.94 14.70
C LYS A 229 -12.01 -9.18 14.08
N VAL A 230 -11.22 -9.94 13.34
CA VAL A 230 -11.66 -11.22 12.78
C VAL A 230 -12.18 -12.13 13.90
N PRO A 231 -13.37 -12.74 13.72
CA PRO A 231 -13.97 -13.55 14.76
C PRO A 231 -13.05 -14.75 15.01
N PHE A 232 -12.88 -15.13 16.28
CA PHE A 232 -12.04 -16.24 16.76
C PHE A 232 -10.52 -16.07 16.64
N LEU A 233 -10.03 -15.27 15.69
CA LEU A 233 -8.59 -15.03 15.52
C LEU A 233 -8.07 -13.83 16.32
N ASN A 234 -8.92 -12.91 16.77
CA ASN A 234 -8.57 -11.75 17.63
C ASN A 234 -7.36 -10.92 17.15
N LYS A 235 -7.03 -11.01 15.86
CA LYS A 235 -5.94 -10.27 15.21
C LYS A 235 -6.53 -9.06 14.47
N SER A 236 -5.81 -7.95 14.51
CA SER A 236 -6.08 -6.82 13.60
C SER A 236 -5.64 -7.21 12.20
N LEU A 237 -6.46 -6.88 11.19
CA LEU A 237 -6.13 -7.05 9.80
C LEU A 237 -5.71 -5.69 9.24
N ARG A 238 -4.60 -5.67 8.51
CA ARG A 238 -4.09 -4.46 7.86
C ARG A 238 -4.19 -4.61 6.35
N VAL A 239 -4.66 -3.56 5.70
CA VAL A 239 -4.76 -3.48 4.24
C VAL A 239 -3.72 -2.49 3.76
N GLN A 240 -3.03 -2.82 2.68
CA GLN A 240 -2.02 -1.95 2.10
C GLN A 240 -2.43 -1.59 0.68
N ALA A 241 -2.28 -0.33 0.31
CA ALA A 241 -2.45 0.13 -1.07
C ALA A 241 -1.35 1.15 -1.39
N GLY A 242 -0.86 1.08 -2.62
CA GLY A 242 0.11 2.02 -3.15
C GLY A 242 -0.37 2.58 -4.48
N ALA A 243 0.00 3.83 -4.76
CA ALA A 243 -0.21 4.46 -6.05
C ALA A 243 1.04 5.24 -6.42
N THR A 244 1.35 5.27 -7.72
CA THR A 244 2.48 5.99 -8.30
C THR A 244 1.99 6.76 -9.51
N GLU A 245 2.37 8.03 -9.60
CA GLU A 245 2.02 8.91 -10.73
C GLU A 245 3.27 9.58 -11.27
N ARG A 246 3.25 9.85 -12.58
CA ARG A 246 4.33 10.60 -13.20
C ARG A 246 4.18 12.07 -12.88
N VAL A 247 5.26 12.65 -12.39
CA VAL A 247 5.36 14.06 -12.11
C VAL A 247 5.69 14.85 -13.38
N TRP A 248 5.05 16.01 -13.54
CA TRP A 248 5.45 16.99 -14.53
C TRP A 248 6.68 17.76 -14.04
N ILE A 249 7.87 17.42 -14.56
CA ILE A 249 9.13 18.15 -14.31
C ILE A 249 9.81 18.67 -15.60
N GLY A 250 9.05 18.73 -16.70
CA GLY A 250 9.59 19.10 -18.01
C GLY A 250 10.39 17.98 -18.67
N ALA A 251 11.25 18.33 -19.63
CA ALA A 251 12.07 17.37 -20.38
C ALA A 251 12.94 16.54 -19.41
N THR A 252 12.62 15.26 -19.32
CA THR A 252 13.30 14.29 -18.46
C THR A 252 14.23 13.47 -19.34
N ASN A 253 15.39 13.08 -18.83
CA ASN A 253 16.35 12.23 -19.54
C ASN A 253 15.89 10.76 -19.72
N GLU A 254 14.59 10.49 -19.60
CA GLU A 254 14.02 9.16 -19.84
C GLU A 254 13.91 8.82 -21.32
N GLU A 255 13.73 9.82 -22.20
CA GLU A 255 13.58 9.58 -23.65
C GLU A 255 14.90 9.18 -24.33
N ASP A 256 16.05 9.63 -23.81
CA ASP A 256 17.38 9.20 -24.27
C ASP A 256 17.81 7.84 -23.67
N LYS A 257 17.05 7.30 -22.72
CA LYS A 257 17.23 5.93 -22.23
C LYS A 257 16.39 4.97 -23.06
N GLY A 258 16.81 4.75 -24.30
CA GLY A 258 16.42 3.56 -25.03
C GLY A 258 16.72 2.32 -24.18
N THR A 259 15.69 1.71 -23.59
CA THR A 259 15.71 0.42 -22.87
C THR A 259 17.02 0.12 -22.14
N ILE A 260 17.37 0.94 -21.16
CA ILE A 260 18.34 0.58 -20.12
C ILE A 260 17.61 0.77 -18.80
N GLY A 261 17.14 -0.35 -18.26
CA GLY A 261 16.30 -0.38 -17.08
C GLY A 261 17.02 0.20 -15.87
N ASP A 262 16.36 1.17 -15.23
CA ASP A 262 16.42 1.49 -13.80
C ASP A 262 17.75 1.15 -13.10
N SER A 263 18.76 1.98 -13.37
CA SER A 263 19.99 2.02 -12.61
C SER A 263 19.74 2.74 -11.28
N GLY A 264 19.13 2.04 -10.33
CA GLY A 264 19.13 2.46 -8.93
C GLY A 264 20.58 2.58 -8.46
N THR A 265 21.03 3.81 -8.20
CA THR A 265 22.33 4.07 -7.57
C THR A 265 22.11 4.11 -6.07
N ILE A 266 22.54 3.08 -5.36
CA ILE A 266 22.66 3.09 -3.90
C ILE A 266 24.05 2.56 -3.56
N GLY A 267 24.98 3.44 -3.21
CA GLY A 267 26.39 3.07 -2.98
C GLY A 267 27.12 2.69 -4.27
N SER A 268 28.36 2.24 -4.15
CA SER A 268 29.37 2.00 -5.22
C SER A 268 28.99 0.96 -6.30
N VAL A 269 27.72 0.59 -6.39
CA VAL A 269 27.17 -0.44 -7.27
C VAL A 269 26.14 0.23 -8.20
N GLU A 270 26.48 0.36 -9.48
CA GLU A 270 25.62 0.93 -10.52
C GLU A 270 24.99 -0.21 -11.33
N ILE A 271 23.69 -0.46 -11.18
CA ILE A 271 23.01 -1.54 -11.93
C ILE A 271 22.77 -1.07 -13.36
N ILE A 272 23.41 -1.70 -14.35
CA ILE A 272 23.36 -1.25 -15.75
C ILE A 272 22.25 -1.94 -16.52
N ALA A 273 21.91 -3.18 -16.18
CA ALA A 273 20.84 -3.89 -16.87
C ALA A 273 20.07 -4.77 -15.89
N LYS A 274 18.75 -4.64 -15.92
CA LYS A 274 17.80 -5.55 -15.28
C LYS A 274 16.89 -6.21 -16.32
N PRO A 275 16.44 -7.45 -16.10
CA PRO A 275 15.49 -8.11 -17.00
C PRO A 275 14.13 -7.42 -16.91
N ASN A 276 13.61 -6.93 -18.05
CA ASN A 276 12.28 -6.32 -18.15
C ASN A 276 11.54 -6.78 -19.43
N PRO A 277 10.50 -7.64 -19.33
CA PRO A 277 10.15 -8.50 -18.21
C PRO A 277 10.94 -9.81 -18.23
N ALA A 278 11.18 -10.40 -17.06
CA ALA A 278 11.71 -11.75 -16.96
C ALA A 278 10.60 -12.77 -17.27
N TYR A 279 10.83 -13.70 -18.19
CA TYR A 279 9.84 -14.72 -18.52
C TYR A 279 9.97 -15.94 -17.61
N VAL A 280 8.83 -16.45 -17.14
CA VAL A 280 8.76 -17.78 -16.51
C VAL A 280 9.28 -18.82 -17.51
N ALA A 281 10.15 -19.74 -17.05
CA ALA A 281 10.86 -20.69 -17.90
C ALA A 281 11.82 -20.05 -18.92
N GLY A 282 12.25 -18.80 -18.67
CA GLY A 282 13.23 -18.07 -19.46
C GLY A 282 14.53 -17.81 -18.71
N GLN A 283 15.54 -17.35 -19.45
CA GLN A 283 16.77 -16.82 -18.86
C GLN A 283 16.56 -15.35 -18.51
N ALA A 284 17.06 -14.95 -17.34
CA ALA A 284 17.12 -13.59 -16.88
C ALA A 284 18.59 -13.19 -16.73
N THR A 285 18.95 -12.02 -17.25
CA THR A 285 20.30 -11.47 -17.19
C THR A 285 20.30 -10.15 -16.44
N ILE A 286 21.16 -10.03 -15.44
CA ILE A 286 21.45 -8.77 -14.74
C ILE A 286 22.90 -8.40 -15.01
N ARG A 287 23.15 -7.12 -15.28
CA ARG A 287 24.49 -6.54 -15.36
C ARG A 287 24.61 -5.40 -14.37
N ALA A 288 25.62 -5.45 -13.52
CA ALA A 288 25.96 -4.37 -12.59
C ALA A 288 27.40 -3.92 -12.79
N LYS A 289 27.68 -2.67 -12.41
CA LYS A 289 28.99 -2.07 -12.33
C LYS A 289 29.37 -1.98 -10.86
N ILE A 290 30.55 -2.46 -10.52
CA ILE A 290 31.17 -2.34 -9.21
C ILE A 290 32.63 -1.92 -9.40
N THR A 291 33.37 -1.74 -8.30
CA THR A 291 34.82 -1.48 -8.36
C THR A 291 35.53 -2.58 -9.17
N PRO A 292 36.37 -2.25 -10.18
CA PRO A 292 37.12 -3.23 -10.96
C PRO A 292 37.92 -4.18 -10.06
N GLY A 293 37.74 -5.49 -10.26
CA GLY A 293 38.38 -6.54 -9.45
C GLY A 293 37.70 -6.84 -8.10
N ALA A 294 36.62 -6.15 -7.71
CA ALA A 294 35.82 -6.49 -6.54
C ALA A 294 34.88 -7.67 -6.83
N SER A 295 34.39 -8.32 -5.79
CA SER A 295 33.40 -9.40 -5.92
C SER A 295 32.06 -8.99 -5.33
N ALA A 296 30.96 -9.43 -5.94
CA ALA A 296 29.61 -9.18 -5.49
C ALA A 296 28.77 -10.46 -5.50
N ASN A 297 27.83 -10.56 -4.58
CA ASN A 297 26.89 -11.64 -4.43
C ASN A 297 25.50 -11.21 -4.90
N LEU A 298 24.91 -11.93 -5.85
CA LEU A 298 23.51 -11.73 -6.26
C LEU A 298 22.61 -12.72 -5.49
N SER A 299 21.59 -12.20 -4.81
CA SER A 299 20.55 -12.98 -4.12
C SER A 299 19.17 -12.57 -4.64
N VAL A 300 18.40 -13.50 -5.21
CA VAL A 300 17.07 -13.20 -5.79
C VAL A 300 15.99 -13.79 -4.89
N PHE A 301 14.93 -13.04 -4.56
CA PHE A 301 13.87 -13.52 -3.67
C PHE A 301 12.54 -13.67 -4.40
N TYR A 302 11.99 -14.88 -4.37
CA TYR A 302 10.65 -15.19 -4.89
C TYR A 302 9.68 -15.48 -3.74
N LYS A 303 8.38 -15.66 -4.06
CA LYS A 303 7.34 -16.09 -3.09
C LYS A 303 7.76 -17.28 -2.23
N THR A 304 8.48 -18.24 -2.82
CA THR A 304 8.88 -19.49 -2.20
C THR A 304 10.17 -19.39 -1.39
N GLY A 305 10.82 -18.22 -1.36
CA GLY A 305 12.12 -17.99 -0.72
C GLY A 305 13.19 -17.57 -1.72
N GLU A 306 14.44 -17.59 -1.25
CA GLU A 306 15.62 -17.25 -2.04
C GLU A 306 15.81 -18.22 -3.22
N SER A 307 16.25 -17.66 -4.36
CA SER A 307 16.54 -18.39 -5.58
C SER A 307 17.80 -19.22 -5.40
N THR A 308 17.66 -20.53 -5.59
CA THR A 308 18.78 -21.50 -5.64
C THR A 308 19.21 -21.81 -7.08
N ALA A 309 18.89 -20.93 -8.03
CA ALA A 309 19.17 -21.14 -9.44
C ALA A 309 20.68 -21.20 -9.73
N GLN A 310 21.08 -22.04 -10.68
CA GLN A 310 22.47 -22.14 -11.13
C GLN A 310 22.91 -20.78 -11.69
N HIS A 311 24.05 -20.26 -11.22
CA HIS A 311 24.64 -18.93 -11.53
C HIS A 311 24.01 -17.72 -10.84
N VAL A 312 23.25 -17.95 -9.76
CA VAL A 312 22.97 -16.94 -8.72
C VAL A 312 24.02 -17.10 -7.61
N GLY A 313 24.63 -16.00 -7.16
CA GLY A 313 25.66 -16.02 -6.12
C GLY A 313 26.84 -15.08 -6.40
N TRP A 314 28.00 -15.39 -5.82
CA TRP A 314 29.23 -14.60 -5.95
C TRP A 314 29.80 -14.58 -7.37
N ALA A 315 30.11 -13.40 -7.87
CA ALA A 315 30.82 -13.15 -9.12
C ALA A 315 31.80 -11.98 -8.97
N THR A 316 32.89 -12.01 -9.74
CA THR A 316 33.97 -11.01 -9.70
C THR A 316 33.86 -10.08 -10.90
N ALA A 317 34.10 -8.77 -10.68
CA ALA A 317 34.08 -7.75 -11.72
C ALA A 317 35.25 -7.90 -12.70
N ASP A 318 34.97 -7.64 -13.97
CA ASP A 318 35.99 -7.55 -15.02
C ASP A 318 36.90 -6.30 -14.87
N GLU A 319 37.87 -6.16 -15.78
CA GLU A 319 38.82 -5.02 -15.81
C GLU A 319 38.13 -3.65 -15.93
N ASN A 320 36.88 -3.62 -16.38
CA ASN A 320 36.07 -2.42 -16.53
C ASN A 320 35.02 -2.25 -15.40
N GLY A 321 35.03 -3.14 -14.40
CA GLY A 321 34.11 -3.10 -13.27
C GLY A 321 32.74 -3.72 -13.52
N PHE A 322 32.53 -4.45 -14.61
CA PHE A 322 31.23 -5.08 -14.88
C PHE A 322 31.15 -6.50 -14.31
N VAL A 323 29.99 -6.82 -13.73
CA VAL A 323 29.59 -8.16 -13.34
C VAL A 323 28.29 -8.51 -14.03
N GLU A 324 28.21 -9.71 -14.61
CA GLU A 324 27.03 -10.21 -15.31
C GLU A 324 26.60 -11.54 -14.69
N TRP A 325 25.31 -11.63 -14.35
CA TRP A 325 24.68 -12.86 -13.88
C TRP A 325 23.57 -13.26 -14.86
N THR A 326 23.57 -14.52 -15.26
CA THR A 326 22.50 -15.10 -16.06
C THR A 326 21.96 -16.33 -15.36
N TRP A 327 20.70 -16.29 -14.93
CA TRP A 327 20.05 -17.43 -14.27
C TRP A 327 18.75 -17.82 -14.96
N PHE A 328 18.29 -19.03 -14.67
CA PHE A 328 17.03 -19.54 -15.20
C PHE A 328 15.88 -19.28 -14.21
N VAL A 329 14.81 -18.65 -14.68
CA VAL A 329 13.59 -18.42 -13.89
C VAL A 329 12.73 -19.69 -13.91
N GLY A 330 12.54 -20.29 -12.74
CA GLY A 330 11.81 -21.55 -12.58
C GLY A 330 10.39 -21.53 -13.19
N THR A 331 9.95 -22.67 -13.71
CA THR A 331 8.62 -22.83 -14.35
C THR A 331 7.44 -22.60 -13.40
N ARG A 332 7.67 -22.72 -12.09
CA ARG A 332 6.68 -22.55 -11.02
C ARG A 332 6.70 -21.16 -10.39
N THR A 333 7.56 -20.26 -10.87
CA THR A 333 7.64 -18.90 -10.35
C THR A 333 6.33 -18.16 -10.61
N THR A 334 5.81 -17.50 -9.58
CA THR A 334 4.56 -16.74 -9.67
C THR A 334 4.84 -15.43 -10.41
N PRO A 335 4.07 -15.08 -11.46
CA PRO A 335 4.18 -13.77 -12.09
C PRO A 335 3.93 -12.64 -11.11
N GLY A 336 4.67 -11.55 -11.24
CA GLY A 336 4.65 -10.43 -10.32
C GLY A 336 6.04 -9.79 -10.17
N THR A 337 6.10 -8.76 -9.34
CA THR A 337 7.32 -8.00 -9.06
C THR A 337 8.08 -8.64 -7.89
N TRP A 338 9.35 -8.97 -8.09
CA TRP A 338 10.20 -9.64 -7.12
C TRP A 338 11.49 -8.85 -6.85
N PRO A 339 12.00 -8.81 -5.61
CA PRO A 339 13.26 -8.14 -5.30
C PRO A 339 14.47 -9.06 -5.55
N PHE A 340 15.58 -8.45 -5.95
CA PHE A 340 16.92 -9.03 -5.88
C PHE A 340 17.85 -8.08 -5.13
N VAL A 341 18.86 -8.66 -4.49
CA VAL A 341 19.84 -7.97 -3.67
C VAL A 341 21.22 -8.26 -4.24
N ILE A 342 22.02 -7.21 -4.43
CA ILE A 342 23.45 -7.31 -4.75
C ILE A 342 24.24 -6.84 -3.54
N GLU A 343 25.12 -7.69 -3.02
CA GLU A 343 26.00 -7.39 -1.89
C GLU A 343 27.46 -7.44 -2.36
N THR A 344 28.21 -6.35 -2.21
CA THR A 344 29.63 -6.28 -2.58
C THR A 344 30.50 -6.71 -1.41
N SER A 345 31.71 -7.23 -1.68
CA SER A 345 32.71 -7.56 -0.66
C SER A 345 33.06 -6.40 0.28
N ASP A 346 32.84 -5.16 -0.16
CA ASP A 346 33.06 -3.94 0.61
C ASP A 346 31.89 -3.60 1.56
N GLY A 347 30.87 -4.45 1.63
CA GLY A 347 29.69 -4.30 2.50
C GLY A 347 28.56 -3.44 1.92
N ALA A 348 28.71 -2.96 0.67
CA ALA A 348 27.65 -2.23 -0.03
C ALA A 348 26.54 -3.18 -0.47
N ARG A 349 25.29 -2.86 -0.12
CA ARG A 349 24.10 -3.66 -0.44
C ARG A 349 23.08 -2.83 -1.21
N VAL A 350 22.62 -3.36 -2.34
CA VAL A 350 21.60 -2.74 -3.21
C VAL A 350 20.44 -3.69 -3.40
N GLU A 351 19.22 -3.21 -3.18
CA GLU A 351 17.99 -3.97 -3.42
C GLU A 351 17.20 -3.32 -4.57
N VAL A 352 16.87 -4.11 -5.59
CA VAL A 352 16.13 -3.66 -6.78
C VAL A 352 15.04 -4.66 -7.13
N ARG A 353 13.93 -4.17 -7.67
CA ARG A 353 12.77 -4.97 -8.06
C ARG A 353 12.72 -5.19 -9.58
N PHE A 354 12.31 -6.39 -9.99
CA PHE A 354 12.09 -6.76 -11.40
C PHE A 354 10.78 -7.52 -11.60
N ASP A 355 10.19 -7.39 -12.78
CA ASP A 355 8.91 -7.99 -13.11
C ASP A 355 9.07 -9.35 -13.79
N VAL A 356 8.32 -10.33 -13.31
CA VAL A 356 8.23 -11.67 -13.90
C VAL A 356 6.87 -11.88 -14.54
N VAL A 357 6.84 -12.27 -15.82
CA VAL A 357 5.62 -12.55 -16.58
C VAL A 357 5.62 -13.95 -17.18
N LYS A 358 4.43 -14.52 -17.41
CA LYS A 358 4.30 -15.77 -18.19
C LYS A 358 4.46 -15.47 -19.67
N ARG A 359 5.16 -16.36 -20.39
CA ARG A 359 5.16 -16.35 -21.85
C ARG A 359 3.74 -16.70 -22.32
N SER A 360 3.11 -15.81 -23.06
CA SER A 360 1.77 -15.99 -23.65
C SER A 360 1.76 -17.05 -24.73
#